data_AF-A0A972NE66-F1
#
_entry.id   AF-A0A972NE66-F1
#
_cell.length_a   1.000
_cell.length_b   1.000
_cell.length_c   1.000
_cell.angle_alpha   90.00
_cell.angle_beta   90.00
_cell.angle_gamma   90.00
#
_symmetry.space_group_name_H-M   'P 1'
#
loop_
_entity.id
_entity.type
_entity.pdbx_description
1 polymer ?
#
loop_
_entity_poly.entity_id
_entity_poly.type
_entity_poly.pdbx_seq_one_letter_code
_entity_poly.pdbx_strand_id
1 'polypeptide(L)'
;MPTRRLGEQLLALGIITEKDLERALAWQKRTGERLGRILIALGAVRRRDMYHALATLWGIPFVDLTQRLPDPELVQKFDPERFVHDSFIPIEQKGNVVEVATAEAPSDRVVEYIQSVLGPVEVRFLATTEWDIDYAIRATLREWVLDLATYGLYYRHPEECAYTVLTRSQFIALVIGALSLVALLYFYPRPTAIAINLLINFAFLAGIVFKFVIALAGASAERLEPVTQEEIDALKDEELPHYTILVPVYKEANIIAKLMNNLRALDYPPEKLEILLLLEENDTETIEAARAARPPETVTFVIVPDGKPKTKPKACNVGLFFARGEYLVIYDAEDRPDPDQLKKAVVAFRKGPENLACVQAALNYFNAEENFLTRMFTLEYSYWFDYMLPGLDKLRLPIPLGGTSNHFRTDVLRELGGWDPFNVTEDADLGIRAAAQGYTVGVINSTTYEEANNHLGNWIRQRSRWIKGYMQTVLVHTRHPIELARNVGLRNLIGFIMLIGGTPMTFLAAPPLWLMYAGWLVTRSHGFDFLFPQGILYLSLFNLLLGNGLMVYLNMLAVFKRRYYHLLPFALLNPVYWIFHSIAAYKALWQLLTKPFYWEKTIHGITRVTDESSPPST
;
A
#
# COMPACT_ATOMS: atom_id res chain seq x y z
N MET A 1 -17.87 5.39 -48.15
CA MET A 1 -18.90 4.45 -47.66
C MET A 1 -19.32 4.94 -46.27
N PRO A 2 -20.60 4.89 -45.87
CA PRO A 2 -20.97 5.23 -44.51
C PRO A 2 -20.17 4.33 -43.55
N THR A 3 -19.44 4.94 -42.63
CA THR A 3 -18.65 4.25 -41.61
C THR A 3 -19.63 3.42 -40.77
N ARG A 4 -19.59 2.09 -40.96
CA ARG A 4 -20.37 1.13 -40.15
C ARG A 4 -20.11 1.40 -38.67
N ARG A 5 -21.11 1.24 -37.81
CA ARG A 5 -20.88 1.33 -36.36
C ARG A 5 -20.09 0.11 -35.87
N LEU A 6 -19.39 0.23 -34.74
CA LEU A 6 -18.55 -0.85 -34.20
C LEU A 6 -19.33 -2.18 -34.04
N GLY A 7 -20.54 -2.14 -33.46
CA GLY A 7 -21.38 -3.34 -33.29
C GLY A 7 -21.75 -3.99 -34.63
N GLU A 8 -22.12 -3.19 -35.64
CA GLU A 8 -22.44 -3.69 -36.99
C GLU A 8 -21.22 -4.32 -37.65
N GLN A 9 -20.04 -3.74 -37.46
CA GLN A 9 -18.79 -4.27 -37.98
C GLN A 9 -18.44 -5.62 -37.33
N LEU A 10 -18.58 -5.73 -36.01
CA LEU A 10 -18.32 -6.98 -35.29
C LEU A 10 -19.32 -8.09 -35.66
N LEU A 11 -20.60 -7.75 -35.87
CA LEU A 11 -21.61 -8.67 -36.38
C LEU A 11 -21.28 -9.13 -37.81
N ALA A 12 -20.91 -8.19 -38.69
CA ALA A 12 -20.57 -8.50 -40.08
C ALA A 12 -19.33 -9.40 -40.19
N LEU A 13 -18.40 -9.31 -39.23
CA LEU A 13 -17.23 -10.18 -39.12
C LEU A 13 -17.55 -11.53 -38.44
N GLY A 14 -18.77 -11.72 -37.91
CA GLY A 14 -19.17 -12.93 -37.19
C GLY A 14 -18.47 -13.12 -35.85
N ILE A 15 -17.88 -12.05 -35.29
CA ILE A 15 -17.14 -12.09 -34.02
C ILE A 15 -18.11 -12.12 -32.83
N ILE A 16 -19.25 -11.43 -32.94
CA ILE A 16 -20.31 -11.42 -31.93
C ILE A 16 -21.64 -11.85 -32.52
N THR A 17 -22.57 -12.26 -31.66
CA THR A 17 -23.97 -12.50 -32.04
C THR A 17 -24.84 -11.26 -31.80
N GLU A 18 -26.04 -11.22 -32.40
CA GLU A 18 -27.02 -10.14 -32.12
C GLU A 18 -27.36 -10.08 -30.64
N LYS A 19 -27.48 -11.25 -29.98
CA LYS A 19 -27.73 -11.35 -28.54
C LYS A 19 -26.60 -10.72 -27.71
N ASP A 20 -25.34 -10.93 -28.11
CA ASP A 20 -24.19 -10.33 -27.43
C ASP A 20 -24.22 -8.80 -27.58
N LEU A 21 -24.54 -8.31 -28.78
CA LEU A 21 -24.66 -6.88 -29.04
C LEU A 21 -25.81 -6.25 -28.25
N GLU A 22 -27.00 -6.86 -28.22
CA GLU A 22 -28.14 -6.40 -27.43
C GLU A 22 -27.80 -6.32 -25.94
N ARG A 23 -27.17 -7.37 -25.41
CA ARG A 23 -26.70 -7.41 -24.02
C ARG A 23 -25.70 -6.28 -23.75
N ALA A 24 -24.72 -6.08 -24.63
CA ALA A 24 -23.71 -5.06 -24.48
C ALA A 24 -24.28 -3.63 -24.59
N LEU A 25 -25.28 -3.40 -25.45
CA LEU A 25 -25.99 -2.12 -25.55
C LEU A 25 -26.85 -1.82 -24.31
N ALA A 26 -27.47 -2.84 -23.72
CA ALA A 26 -28.19 -2.71 -22.45
C ALA A 26 -27.23 -2.32 -21.31
N TRP A 27 -26.05 -2.95 -21.27
CA TRP A 27 -24.97 -2.59 -20.34
C TRP A 27 -24.45 -1.17 -20.59
N GLN A 28 -24.21 -0.79 -21.84
CA GLN A 28 -23.78 0.56 -22.20
C GLN A 28 -24.75 1.63 -21.73
N LYS A 29 -26.07 1.37 -21.82
CA LYS A 29 -27.09 2.28 -21.29
C LYS A 29 -27.03 2.43 -19.77
N ARG A 30 -26.57 1.41 -19.05
CA ARG A 30 -26.45 1.41 -17.58
C ARG A 30 -25.16 2.07 -17.10
N THR A 31 -24.04 1.80 -17.77
CA THR A 31 -22.70 2.18 -17.28
C THR A 31 -22.06 3.33 -18.05
N GLY A 32 -22.65 3.76 -19.17
CA GLY A 32 -22.14 4.84 -20.01
C GLY A 32 -20.82 4.52 -20.73
N GLU A 33 -20.29 3.31 -20.58
CA GLU A 33 -18.96 2.94 -21.05
C GLU A 33 -18.94 2.65 -22.56
N ARG A 34 -17.74 2.68 -23.16
CA ARG A 34 -17.53 2.35 -24.56
C ARG A 34 -17.93 0.90 -24.84
N LEU A 35 -18.75 0.70 -25.87
CA LEU A 35 -19.25 -0.62 -26.29
C LEU A 35 -18.13 -1.66 -26.43
N GLY A 36 -16.96 -1.25 -26.95
CA GLY A 36 -15.80 -2.13 -27.09
C GLY A 36 -15.28 -2.68 -25.75
N ARG A 37 -15.16 -1.83 -24.72
CA ARG A 37 -14.73 -2.24 -23.38
C ARG A 37 -15.74 -3.17 -22.73
N ILE A 38 -17.03 -2.88 -22.88
CA ILE A 38 -18.12 -3.74 -22.39
C ILE A 38 -18.06 -5.13 -23.03
N LEU A 39 -17.92 -5.19 -24.36
CA LEU A 39 -17.84 -6.48 -25.08
C LEU A 39 -16.63 -7.32 -24.64
N ILE A 40 -15.49 -6.68 -24.37
CA ILE A 40 -14.31 -7.34 -23.82
C ILE A 40 -14.56 -7.83 -22.38
N ALA A 41 -15.09 -6.97 -21.52
CA ALA A 41 -15.36 -7.30 -20.12
C ALA A 41 -16.40 -8.41 -19.94
N LEU A 42 -17.40 -8.47 -20.82
CA LEU A 42 -18.39 -9.55 -20.87
C LEU A 42 -17.85 -10.86 -21.46
N GLY A 43 -16.61 -10.86 -21.96
CA GLY A 43 -15.98 -12.02 -22.62
C GLY A 43 -16.59 -12.35 -23.99
N ALA A 44 -17.34 -11.41 -24.59
CA ALA A 44 -17.98 -11.60 -25.89
C ALA A 44 -16.98 -11.45 -27.06
N VAL A 45 -15.92 -10.65 -26.86
CA VAL A 45 -14.90 -10.39 -27.88
C VAL A 45 -13.52 -10.44 -27.25
N ARG A 46 -12.56 -11.10 -27.89
CA ARG A 46 -11.15 -11.02 -27.50
C ARG A 46 -10.58 -9.66 -27.89
N ARG A 47 -9.69 -9.11 -27.06
CA ARG A 47 -9.09 -7.79 -27.30
C ARG A 47 -8.48 -7.66 -28.71
N ARG A 48 -7.73 -8.67 -29.17
CA ARG A 48 -7.13 -8.67 -30.52
C ARG A 48 -8.17 -8.53 -31.64
N ASP A 49 -9.27 -9.27 -31.56
CA ASP A 49 -10.34 -9.25 -32.56
C ASP A 49 -11.07 -7.89 -32.57
N MET A 50 -11.28 -7.31 -31.38
CA MET A 50 -11.81 -5.95 -31.23
C MET A 50 -10.94 -4.92 -31.95
N TYR A 51 -9.62 -4.96 -31.74
CA TYR A 51 -8.73 -3.97 -32.33
C TYR A 51 -8.50 -4.18 -33.84
N HIS A 52 -8.61 -5.40 -34.36
CA HIS A 52 -8.69 -5.61 -35.82
C HIS A 52 -9.95 -4.97 -36.43
N ALA A 53 -11.09 -5.08 -35.76
CA ALA A 53 -12.32 -4.42 -36.19
C ALA A 53 -12.19 -2.89 -36.13
N LEU A 54 -11.57 -2.35 -35.06
CA LEU A 54 -11.29 -0.92 -34.93
C LEU A 54 -10.30 -0.41 -35.99
N ALA A 55 -9.25 -1.16 -36.31
CA ALA A 55 -8.31 -0.83 -37.38
C ALA A 55 -9.05 -0.62 -38.72
N THR A 56 -9.97 -1.54 -39.04
CA THR A 56 -10.82 -1.45 -40.24
C THR A 56 -11.73 -0.22 -40.19
N LEU A 57 -12.31 0.09 -39.03
CA LEU A 57 -13.17 1.25 -38.81
C LEU A 57 -12.41 2.58 -39.00
N TRP A 58 -11.20 2.67 -38.45
CA TRP A 58 -10.33 3.84 -38.53
C TRP A 58 -9.62 3.98 -39.88
N GLY A 59 -9.68 2.95 -40.74
CA GLY A 59 -9.03 2.95 -42.04
C GLY A 59 -7.50 2.87 -41.96
N ILE A 60 -6.96 2.31 -40.87
CA ILE A 60 -5.52 2.16 -40.65
C ILE A 60 -5.13 0.68 -40.51
N PRO A 61 -3.89 0.28 -40.85
CA PRO A 61 -3.44 -1.10 -40.68
C PRO A 61 -3.33 -1.48 -39.20
N PHE A 62 -3.49 -2.77 -38.89
CA PHE A 62 -3.17 -3.30 -37.56
C PHE A 62 -1.70 -3.74 -37.48
N VAL A 63 -1.04 -3.53 -36.34
CA VAL A 63 0.31 -4.00 -36.06
C VAL A 63 0.35 -4.78 -34.74
N ASP A 64 1.04 -5.92 -34.76
CA ASP A 64 1.29 -6.79 -33.60
C ASP A 64 2.68 -6.45 -33.02
N LEU A 65 2.70 -5.73 -31.89
CA LEU A 65 3.96 -5.28 -31.30
C LEU A 65 4.72 -6.40 -30.59
N THR A 66 4.13 -7.58 -30.43
CA THR A 66 4.84 -8.76 -29.95
C THR A 66 5.78 -9.34 -31.01
N GLN A 67 5.52 -9.05 -32.28
CA GLN A 67 6.33 -9.48 -33.43
C GLN A 67 7.21 -8.36 -33.98
N ARG A 68 6.71 -7.11 -33.94
CA ARG A 68 7.42 -5.93 -34.43
C ARG A 68 7.63 -4.93 -33.31
N LEU A 69 8.74 -5.08 -32.59
CA LEU A 69 9.11 -4.19 -31.50
C LEU A 69 9.49 -2.79 -32.04
N PRO A 70 9.19 -1.73 -31.27
CA PRO A 70 9.71 -0.39 -31.53
C PRO A 70 11.23 -0.31 -31.53
N ASP A 71 11.76 0.63 -32.31
CA ASP A 71 13.16 1.04 -32.27
C ASP A 71 13.49 1.66 -30.89
N PRO A 72 14.38 1.04 -30.09
CA PRO A 72 14.76 1.53 -28.77
C PRO A 72 15.30 2.97 -28.79
N GLU A 73 16.08 3.35 -29.81
CA GLU A 73 16.66 4.69 -29.89
C GLU A 73 15.60 5.76 -30.19
N LEU A 74 14.55 5.39 -30.91
CA LEU A 74 13.43 6.28 -31.20
C LEU A 74 12.58 6.50 -29.94
N VAL A 75 12.17 5.42 -29.26
CA VAL A 75 11.27 5.52 -28.10
C VAL A 75 11.92 6.25 -26.91
N GLN A 76 13.24 6.14 -26.74
CA GLN A 76 13.99 6.85 -25.68
C GLN A 76 13.98 8.38 -25.81
N LYS A 77 13.58 8.93 -26.97
CA LYS A 77 13.47 10.39 -27.18
C LYS A 77 12.21 10.98 -26.56
N PHE A 78 11.25 10.14 -26.20
CA PHE A 78 9.95 10.53 -25.70
C PHE A 78 9.85 10.28 -24.19
N ASP A 79 8.86 10.89 -23.57
CA ASP A 79 8.47 10.56 -22.20
C ASP A 79 7.66 9.25 -22.19
N PRO A 80 8.16 8.16 -21.57
CA PRO A 80 7.48 6.88 -21.56
C PRO A 80 6.12 6.89 -20.87
N GLU A 81 5.88 7.78 -19.91
CA GLU A 81 4.57 7.89 -19.24
C GLU A 81 3.47 8.26 -20.24
N ARG A 82 3.81 9.07 -21.25
CA ARG A 82 2.89 9.49 -22.31
C ARG A 82 2.42 8.30 -23.15
N PHE A 83 3.25 7.27 -23.33
CA PHE A 83 2.87 6.10 -24.11
C PHE A 83 1.71 5.31 -23.47
N VAL A 84 1.74 5.17 -22.15
CA VAL A 84 0.67 4.51 -21.38
C VAL A 84 -0.59 5.38 -21.35
N HIS A 85 -0.43 6.66 -20.99
CA HIS A 85 -1.55 7.59 -20.79
C HIS A 85 -2.30 7.94 -22.06
N ASP A 86 -1.57 8.17 -23.15
CA ASP A 86 -2.15 8.55 -24.43
C ASP A 86 -2.30 7.35 -25.39
N SER A 87 -1.95 6.14 -24.94
CA SER A 87 -2.14 4.88 -25.68
C SER A 87 -1.52 4.91 -27.08
N PHE A 88 -0.24 5.30 -27.18
CA PHE A 88 0.53 5.26 -28.42
C PHE A 88 1.99 4.90 -28.17
N ILE A 89 2.69 4.43 -29.20
CA ILE A 89 4.15 4.25 -29.18
C ILE A 89 4.73 4.38 -30.60
N PRO A 90 5.75 5.23 -30.83
CA PRO A 90 6.48 5.28 -32.10
C PRO A 90 7.20 3.96 -32.34
N ILE A 91 7.08 3.38 -33.54
CA ILE A 91 7.67 2.09 -33.89
C ILE A 91 9.01 2.29 -34.58
N GLU A 92 9.04 3.09 -35.65
CA GLU A 92 10.23 3.33 -36.45
C GLU A 92 10.10 4.65 -37.22
N GLN A 93 11.24 5.22 -37.59
CA GLN A 93 11.31 6.39 -38.45
C GLN A 93 12.03 6.04 -39.75
N LYS A 94 11.36 6.25 -40.89
CA LYS A 94 11.90 6.04 -42.25
C LYS A 94 11.90 7.36 -43.00
N GLY A 95 13.05 8.03 -43.04
CA GLY A 95 13.17 9.36 -43.62
C GLY A 95 12.32 10.37 -42.84
N ASN A 96 11.35 10.99 -43.52
CA ASN A 96 10.44 11.97 -42.91
C ASN A 96 9.15 11.37 -42.34
N VAL A 97 8.95 10.04 -42.44
CA VAL A 97 7.74 9.35 -41.98
C VAL A 97 8.03 8.59 -40.70
N VAL A 98 7.19 8.76 -39.68
CA VAL A 98 7.23 8.01 -38.42
C VAL A 98 6.00 7.13 -38.34
N GLU A 99 6.21 5.82 -38.21
CA GLU A 99 5.11 4.87 -37.97
C GLU A 99 4.81 4.81 -36.46
N VAL A 100 3.54 4.94 -36.10
CA VAL A 100 3.10 5.06 -34.71
C VAL A 100 1.99 4.04 -34.45
N ALA A 101 2.22 3.15 -33.51
CA ALA A 101 1.18 2.27 -33.00
C ALA A 101 0.28 3.04 -32.03
N THR A 102 -1.04 2.86 -32.13
CA THR A 102 -2.02 3.45 -31.20
C THR A 102 -3.18 2.52 -30.91
N ALA A 103 -3.67 2.58 -29.66
CA ALA A 103 -4.86 1.87 -29.23
C ALA A 103 -6.11 2.78 -29.12
N GLU A 104 -5.99 4.02 -29.58
CA GLU A 104 -7.08 4.98 -29.68
C GLU A 104 -7.24 5.44 -31.14
N ALA A 105 -8.36 6.09 -31.45
CA ALA A 105 -8.53 6.67 -32.77
C ALA A 105 -7.42 7.71 -33.05
N PRO A 106 -6.83 7.73 -34.27
CA PRO A 106 -5.86 8.75 -34.66
C PRO A 106 -6.32 10.16 -34.29
N SER A 107 -5.45 10.91 -33.61
CA SER A 107 -5.77 12.27 -33.14
C SER A 107 -4.64 13.25 -33.39
N ASP A 108 -5.01 14.50 -33.69
CA ASP A 108 -4.06 15.59 -33.92
C ASP A 108 -3.18 15.85 -32.69
N ARG A 109 -3.70 15.65 -31.48
CA ARG A 109 -2.94 15.77 -30.23
C ARG A 109 -1.70 14.88 -30.20
N VAL A 110 -1.82 13.63 -30.66
CA VAL A 110 -0.67 12.70 -30.70
C VAL A 110 0.30 13.13 -31.79
N VAL A 111 -0.20 13.61 -32.93
CA VAL A 111 0.64 14.14 -34.02
C VAL A 111 1.46 15.34 -33.54
N GLU A 112 0.81 16.31 -32.90
CA GLU A 112 1.45 17.51 -32.34
C GLU A 112 2.52 17.16 -31.32
N TYR A 113 2.25 16.21 -30.42
CA TYR A 113 3.25 15.74 -29.47
C TYR A 113 4.45 15.10 -30.17
N ILE A 114 4.21 14.24 -31.17
CA ILE A 114 5.30 13.60 -31.92
C ILE A 114 6.15 14.61 -32.67
N GLN A 115 5.52 15.60 -33.29
CA GLN A 115 6.21 16.68 -33.99
C GLN A 115 6.94 17.62 -33.03
N SER A 116 6.47 17.79 -31.80
CA SER A 116 7.18 18.56 -30.77
C SER A 116 8.52 17.92 -30.36
N VAL A 117 8.63 16.60 -30.44
CA VAL A 117 9.84 15.84 -30.07
C VAL A 117 10.77 15.65 -31.27
N LEU A 118 10.23 15.28 -32.44
CA LEU A 118 11.02 14.91 -33.62
C LEU A 118 11.16 16.03 -34.67
N GLY A 119 10.47 17.15 -34.49
CA GLY A 119 10.33 18.19 -35.51
C GLY A 119 9.27 17.83 -36.56
N PRO A 120 9.21 18.56 -37.69
CA PRO A 120 8.15 18.40 -38.69
C PRO A 120 8.29 17.07 -39.45
N VAL A 121 7.61 16.04 -38.96
CA VAL A 121 7.53 14.70 -39.55
C VAL A 121 6.11 14.34 -39.96
N GLU A 122 5.98 13.47 -40.96
CA GLU A 122 4.72 12.84 -41.34
C GLU A 122 4.44 11.66 -40.40
N VAL A 123 3.26 11.61 -39.79
CA VAL A 123 2.87 10.56 -38.84
C VAL A 123 1.93 9.56 -39.53
N ARG A 124 2.33 8.29 -39.54
CA ARG A 124 1.51 7.19 -40.05
C ARG A 124 1.04 6.30 -38.91
N PHE A 125 -0.27 6.32 -38.65
CA PHE A 125 -0.85 5.51 -37.59
C PHE A 125 -1.05 4.04 -38.01
N LEU A 126 -0.83 3.16 -37.03
CA LEU A 126 -1.11 1.73 -37.07
C LEU A 126 -1.92 1.39 -35.80
N ALA A 127 -3.04 0.71 -35.95
CA ALA A 127 -3.83 0.26 -34.81
C ALA A 127 -3.12 -0.89 -34.08
N THR A 128 -3.14 -0.88 -32.75
CA THR A 128 -2.70 -1.99 -31.92
C THR A 128 -3.52 -2.05 -30.64
N THR A 129 -3.27 -3.02 -29.77
CA THR A 129 -3.95 -3.10 -28.47
C THR A 129 -3.21 -2.30 -27.38
N GLU A 130 -3.91 -1.82 -26.35
CA GLU A 130 -3.26 -1.22 -25.17
C GLU A 130 -2.21 -2.18 -24.54
N TRP A 131 -2.48 -3.50 -24.58
CA TRP A 131 -1.57 -4.53 -24.08
C TRP A 131 -0.30 -4.70 -24.91
N ASP A 132 -0.41 -4.58 -26.23
CA ASP A 132 0.72 -4.61 -27.15
C ASP A 132 1.66 -3.43 -26.88
N ILE A 133 1.09 -2.26 -26.58
CA ILE A 133 1.85 -1.06 -26.17
C ILE A 133 2.56 -1.32 -24.84
N ASP A 134 1.84 -1.79 -23.81
CA ASP A 134 2.43 -2.10 -22.50
C ASP A 134 3.50 -3.21 -22.58
N TYR A 135 3.31 -4.19 -23.47
CA TYR A 135 4.31 -5.21 -23.78
C TYR A 135 5.55 -4.58 -24.45
N ALA A 136 5.35 -3.75 -25.47
CA ALA A 136 6.42 -3.09 -26.20
C ALA A 136 7.27 -2.21 -25.27
N ILE A 137 6.64 -1.41 -24.40
CA ILE A 137 7.33 -0.60 -23.39
C ILE A 137 8.19 -1.49 -22.48
N ARG A 138 7.64 -2.59 -21.95
CA ARG A 138 8.40 -3.51 -21.09
C ARG A 138 9.54 -4.22 -21.82
N ALA A 139 9.42 -4.42 -23.14
CA ALA A 139 10.44 -5.06 -23.95
C ALA A 139 11.57 -4.09 -24.34
N THR A 140 11.25 -2.83 -24.66
CA THR A 140 12.23 -1.85 -25.19
C THR A 140 12.77 -0.89 -24.13
N LEU A 141 11.96 -0.53 -23.14
CA LEU A 141 12.27 0.41 -22.05
C LEU A 141 12.40 -0.30 -20.69
N ARG A 142 12.69 -1.60 -20.71
CA ARG A 142 12.82 -2.46 -19.53
C ARG A 142 13.65 -1.83 -18.41
N GLU A 143 14.89 -1.46 -18.73
CA GLU A 143 15.84 -0.93 -17.74
C GLU A 143 15.41 0.43 -17.22
N TRP A 144 14.79 1.25 -18.08
CA TRP A 144 14.26 2.55 -17.68
C TRP A 144 13.09 2.42 -16.72
N VAL A 145 12.13 1.53 -17.00
CA VAL A 145 10.99 1.26 -16.10
C VAL A 145 11.47 0.69 -14.77
N LEU A 146 12.46 -0.21 -14.80
CA LEU A 146 13.06 -0.77 -13.58
C LEU A 146 13.77 0.30 -12.75
N ASP A 147 14.56 1.17 -13.39
CA ASP A 147 15.26 2.28 -12.75
C ASP A 147 14.27 3.29 -12.14
N LEU A 148 13.25 3.70 -12.88
CA LEU A 148 12.18 4.57 -12.37
C LEU A 148 11.45 3.94 -11.18
N ALA A 149 11.07 2.66 -11.28
CA ALA A 149 10.36 1.97 -10.21
C ALA A 149 11.22 1.78 -8.95
N THR A 150 12.55 1.77 -9.10
CA THR A 150 13.50 1.57 -8.00
C THR A 150 13.97 2.89 -7.37
N TYR A 151 14.33 3.87 -8.20
CA TYR A 151 15.02 5.09 -7.80
C TYR A 151 14.23 6.37 -8.12
N GLY A 152 13.05 6.28 -8.73
CA GLY A 152 12.25 7.45 -9.11
C GLY A 152 11.89 8.38 -7.96
N LEU A 153 11.67 7.85 -6.75
CA LEU A 153 11.50 8.68 -5.55
C LEU A 153 12.83 9.34 -5.13
N TYR A 154 13.93 8.60 -5.15
CA TYR A 154 15.25 9.11 -4.81
C TYR A 154 15.70 10.24 -5.74
N TYR A 155 15.40 10.16 -7.04
CA TYR A 155 15.75 11.20 -8.01
C TYR A 155 14.95 12.49 -7.81
N ARG A 156 13.67 12.39 -7.42
CA ARG A 156 12.80 13.57 -7.23
C ARG A 156 12.92 14.18 -5.84
N HIS A 157 12.89 13.33 -4.81
CA HIS A 157 12.86 13.71 -3.40
C HIS A 157 13.84 12.85 -2.59
N PRO A 158 15.17 13.06 -2.76
CA PRO A 158 16.17 12.27 -2.04
C PRO A 158 16.05 12.38 -0.52
N GLU A 159 15.51 13.50 -0.02
CA GLU A 159 15.27 13.72 1.41
C GLU A 159 14.13 12.88 1.99
N GLU A 160 13.22 12.39 1.15
CA GLU A 160 12.06 11.57 1.53
C GLU A 160 12.25 10.08 1.23
N CYS A 161 13.43 9.68 0.73
CA CYS A 161 13.75 8.29 0.38
C CYS A 161 14.71 7.65 1.38
N ALA A 162 14.39 6.43 1.84
CA ALA A 162 15.17 5.65 2.78
C ALA A 162 16.48 5.09 2.23
N TYR A 163 16.76 5.25 0.93
CA TYR A 163 18.04 4.86 0.31
C TYR A 163 19.25 5.39 1.10
N THR A 164 19.15 6.61 1.61
CA THR A 164 20.10 7.15 2.59
C THR A 164 19.58 6.89 4.00
N VAL A 165 20.07 5.85 4.67
CA VAL A 165 19.56 5.47 6.02
C VAL A 165 19.83 6.57 7.05
N LEU A 166 21.05 7.10 7.09
CA LEU A 166 21.47 8.17 7.97
C LEU A 166 22.22 9.23 7.16
N THR A 167 21.80 10.49 7.29
CA THR A 167 22.59 11.60 6.74
C THR A 167 23.85 11.82 7.58
N ARG A 168 24.83 12.52 7.00
CA ARG A 168 26.07 12.88 7.73
C ARG A 168 25.78 13.71 8.97
N SER A 169 24.83 14.66 8.88
CA SER A 169 24.43 15.51 10.01
C SER A 169 23.77 14.69 11.12
N GLN A 170 22.86 13.78 10.78
CA GLN A 170 22.25 12.86 11.74
C GLN A 170 23.29 11.97 12.41
N PHE A 171 24.22 11.39 11.63
CA PHE A 171 25.29 10.57 12.19
C PHE A 171 26.17 11.34 13.16
N ILE A 172 26.62 12.54 12.79
CA ILE A 172 27.43 13.41 13.67
C ILE A 172 26.64 13.78 14.93
N ALA A 173 25.36 14.16 14.80
CA ALA A 173 24.52 14.50 15.94
C ALA A 173 24.33 13.31 16.90
N LEU A 174 24.11 12.10 16.37
CA LEU A 174 24.01 10.88 17.17
C LEU A 174 25.32 10.55 17.89
N VAL A 175 26.46 10.69 17.21
CA VAL A 175 27.79 10.46 17.82
C VAL A 175 28.07 11.48 18.92
N ILE A 176 27.84 12.78 18.66
CA ILE A 176 28.02 13.84 19.66
C ILE A 176 27.08 13.59 20.85
N GLY A 177 25.81 13.23 20.60
CA GLY A 177 24.85 12.89 21.64
C GLY A 177 25.31 11.69 22.48
N ALA A 178 25.79 10.62 21.85
CA ALA A 178 26.30 9.45 22.54
C ALA A 178 27.55 9.75 23.38
N LEU A 179 28.53 10.47 22.82
CA LEU A 179 29.74 10.89 23.54
C LEU A 179 29.40 11.83 24.72
N SER A 180 28.46 12.75 24.53
CA SER A 180 27.98 13.64 25.59
C SER A 180 27.31 12.85 26.70
N LEU A 181 26.47 11.86 26.36
CA LEU A 181 25.82 10.98 27.32
C LEU A 181 26.84 10.17 28.13
N VAL A 182 27.86 9.61 27.46
CA VAL A 182 28.96 8.88 28.11
C VAL A 182 29.75 9.79 29.04
N ALA A 183 30.10 11.01 28.59
CA ALA A 183 30.79 11.99 29.42
C ALA A 183 29.95 12.38 30.65
N LEU A 184 28.65 12.63 30.48
CA LEU A 184 27.73 12.94 31.57
C LEU A 184 27.60 11.76 32.56
N LEU A 185 27.52 10.53 32.08
CA LEU A 185 27.50 9.34 32.95
C LEU A 185 28.84 9.13 33.69
N TYR A 186 29.96 9.55 33.11
CA TYR A 186 31.27 9.45 33.75
C TYR A 186 31.47 10.53 34.82
N PHE A 187 31.21 11.81 34.49
CA PHE A 187 31.43 12.94 35.40
C PHE A 187 30.28 13.17 36.41
N TYR A 188 29.04 12.86 36.02
CA TYR A 188 27.82 13.11 36.81
C TYR A 188 26.88 11.89 36.81
N PRO A 189 27.35 10.68 37.18
CA PRO A 189 26.60 9.43 37.01
C PRO A 189 25.19 9.46 37.61
N ARG A 190 25.05 9.95 38.85
CA ARG A 190 23.78 9.95 39.56
C ARG A 190 22.77 10.94 38.98
N PRO A 191 23.06 12.25 38.85
CA PRO A 191 22.14 13.20 38.21
C PRO A 191 21.74 12.77 36.79
N THR A 192 22.70 12.29 36.00
CA THR A 192 22.45 11.86 34.63
C THR A 192 21.55 10.64 34.56
N ALA A 193 21.77 9.61 35.39
CA ALA A 193 20.92 8.44 35.41
C ALA A 193 19.49 8.75 35.89
N ILE A 194 19.34 9.64 36.87
CA ILE A 194 18.04 10.17 37.32
C ILE A 194 17.33 10.91 36.17
N ALA A 195 18.04 11.76 35.43
CA ALA A 195 17.48 12.51 34.31
C ALA A 195 17.02 11.59 33.16
N ILE A 196 17.82 10.57 32.81
CA ILE A 196 17.46 9.55 31.82
C ILE A 196 16.19 8.81 32.26
N ASN A 197 16.14 8.37 33.53
CA ASN A 197 14.99 7.66 34.08
C ASN A 197 13.72 8.53 34.03
N LEU A 198 13.83 9.81 34.42
CA LEU A 198 12.73 10.76 34.34
C LEU A 198 12.24 10.96 32.90
N LEU A 199 13.17 11.14 31.95
CA LEU A 199 12.84 11.31 30.53
C LEU A 199 12.11 10.10 29.96
N ILE A 200 12.61 8.89 30.25
CA ILE A 200 11.99 7.64 29.82
C ILE A 200 10.58 7.54 30.41
N ASN A 201 10.42 7.74 31.71
CA ASN A 201 9.12 7.67 32.37
C ASN A 201 8.10 8.69 31.82
N PHE A 202 8.55 9.92 31.56
CA PHE A 202 7.68 10.93 30.97
C PHE A 202 7.29 10.56 29.53
N ALA A 203 8.23 10.03 28.74
CA ALA A 203 7.95 9.55 27.38
C ALA A 203 6.95 8.38 27.38
N PHE A 204 7.10 7.42 28.30
CA PHE A 204 6.13 6.33 28.48
C PHE A 204 4.75 6.86 28.84
N LEU A 205 4.67 7.74 29.85
CA LEU A 205 3.41 8.33 30.29
C LEU A 205 2.74 9.09 29.14
N ALA A 206 3.49 9.95 28.45
CA ALA A 206 3.00 10.69 27.31
C ALA A 206 2.52 9.75 26.20
N GLY A 207 3.22 8.64 25.95
CA GLY A 207 2.86 7.62 24.95
C GLY A 207 1.54 6.93 25.27
N ILE A 208 1.35 6.56 26.53
CA ILE A 208 0.13 5.94 27.03
C ILE A 208 -1.05 6.92 26.96
N VAL A 209 -0.86 8.15 27.46
CA VAL A 209 -1.89 9.20 27.42
C VAL A 209 -2.26 9.53 25.97
N PHE A 210 -1.26 9.64 25.08
CA PHE A 210 -1.49 9.86 23.65
C PHE A 210 -2.37 8.74 23.07
N LYS A 211 -1.97 7.47 23.20
CA LYS A 211 -2.74 6.32 22.68
C LYS A 211 -4.14 6.26 23.28
N PHE A 212 -4.29 6.55 24.56
CA PHE A 212 -5.60 6.61 25.23
C PHE A 212 -6.50 7.70 24.65
N VAL A 213 -6.00 8.92 24.46
CA VAL A 213 -6.76 10.03 23.88
C VAL A 213 -7.16 9.74 22.44
N ILE A 214 -6.24 9.18 21.63
CA ILE A 214 -6.55 8.77 20.25
C ILE A 214 -7.64 7.69 20.24
N ALA A 215 -7.48 6.63 21.04
CA ALA A 215 -8.45 5.55 21.09
C ALA A 215 -9.84 6.00 21.57
N LEU A 216 -9.91 6.93 22.53
CA LEU A 216 -11.17 7.53 22.97
C LEU A 216 -11.82 8.38 21.87
N ALA A 217 -11.01 9.14 21.12
CA ALA A 217 -11.50 9.87 19.95
C ALA A 217 -12.06 8.90 18.89
N GLY A 218 -11.39 7.78 18.63
CA GLY A 218 -11.86 6.74 17.72
C GLY A 218 -13.14 6.05 18.20
N ALA A 219 -13.21 5.69 19.49
CA ALA A 219 -14.42 5.11 20.09
C ALA A 219 -15.63 6.06 19.96
N SER A 220 -15.42 7.36 20.11
CA SER A 220 -16.49 8.34 19.89
C SER A 220 -16.90 8.50 18.41
N ALA A 221 -16.07 8.04 17.48
CA ALA A 221 -16.39 7.97 16.05
C ALA A 221 -17.07 6.65 15.66
N GLU A 222 -17.13 5.66 16.55
CA GLU A 222 -17.70 4.32 16.27
C GLU A 222 -19.17 4.37 15.83
N ARG A 223 -19.92 5.39 16.26
CA ARG A 223 -21.32 5.61 15.87
C ARG A 223 -21.49 6.30 14.52
N LEU A 224 -20.41 6.84 13.96
CA LEU A 224 -20.42 7.51 12.68
C LEU A 224 -19.99 6.47 11.65
N GLU A 225 -20.90 6.10 10.76
CA GLU A 225 -20.55 5.39 9.52
C GLU A 225 -20.03 6.44 8.53
N PRO A 226 -18.72 6.43 8.17
CA PRO A 226 -18.19 7.42 7.23
C PRO A 226 -18.91 7.39 5.88
N VAL A 227 -19.27 6.17 5.44
CA VAL A 227 -20.04 5.89 4.23
C VAL A 227 -21.24 5.02 4.59
N THR A 228 -22.43 5.50 4.27
CA THR A 228 -23.69 4.78 4.53
C THR A 228 -24.09 3.89 3.35
N GLN A 229 -24.93 2.89 3.60
CA GLN A 229 -25.46 2.05 2.51
C GLN A 229 -26.32 2.86 1.53
N GLU A 230 -27.09 3.85 2.01
CA GLU A 230 -27.90 4.70 1.12
C GLU A 230 -27.03 5.48 0.13
N GLU A 231 -25.83 5.90 0.54
CA GLU A 231 -24.89 6.59 -0.35
C GLU A 231 -24.27 5.66 -1.39
N ILE A 232 -24.04 4.40 -1.04
CA ILE A 232 -23.58 3.37 -1.98
C ILE A 232 -24.69 3.07 -2.99
N ASP A 233 -25.93 2.89 -2.51
CA ASP A 233 -27.10 2.58 -3.34
C ASP A 233 -27.48 3.77 -4.26
N ALA A 234 -27.14 4.99 -3.86
CA ALA A 234 -27.32 6.20 -4.67
C ALA A 234 -26.29 6.33 -5.82
N LEU A 235 -25.19 5.58 -5.79
CA LEU A 235 -24.21 5.60 -6.89
C LEU A 235 -24.83 4.99 -8.14
N LYS A 236 -24.73 5.72 -9.25
CA LYS A 236 -25.04 5.17 -10.56
C LYS A 236 -23.77 4.64 -11.20
N ASP A 237 -23.88 3.47 -11.83
CA ASP A 237 -22.74 2.87 -12.51
C ASP A 237 -22.16 3.75 -13.61
N GLU A 238 -22.98 4.60 -14.26
CA GLU A 238 -22.53 5.58 -15.25
C GLU A 238 -21.56 6.62 -14.66
N GLU A 239 -21.75 6.99 -13.40
CA GLU A 239 -20.96 8.00 -12.69
C GLU A 239 -19.70 7.40 -12.04
N LEU A 240 -19.58 6.07 -11.96
CA LEU A 240 -18.41 5.43 -11.36
C LEU A 240 -17.14 5.64 -12.22
N PRO A 241 -16.00 5.99 -11.62
CA PRO A 241 -14.75 6.19 -12.35
C PRO A 241 -14.07 4.88 -12.76
N HIS A 242 -13.04 4.95 -13.59
CA HIS A 242 -12.15 3.81 -13.81
C HIS A 242 -11.30 3.55 -12.57
N TYR A 243 -11.14 2.29 -12.20
CA TYR A 243 -10.43 1.87 -11.00
C TYR A 243 -9.35 0.85 -11.35
N THR A 244 -8.11 1.10 -10.91
CA THR A 244 -7.01 0.14 -11.03
C THR A 244 -6.82 -0.64 -9.73
N ILE A 245 -6.71 -1.96 -9.83
CA ILE A 245 -6.36 -2.86 -8.73
C ILE A 245 -4.97 -3.42 -9.01
N LEU A 246 -4.00 -3.11 -8.15
CA LEU A 246 -2.68 -3.74 -8.17
C LEU A 246 -2.69 -4.96 -7.26
N VAL A 247 -2.23 -6.09 -7.77
CA VAL A 247 -2.05 -7.32 -6.98
C VAL A 247 -0.63 -7.86 -7.18
N PRO A 248 0.32 -7.55 -6.28
CA PRO A 248 1.63 -8.17 -6.31
C PRO A 248 1.54 -9.63 -5.85
N VAL A 249 2.08 -10.54 -6.68
CA VAL A 249 2.11 -11.98 -6.36
C VAL A 249 3.53 -12.50 -6.58
N TYR A 250 4.11 -13.11 -5.55
CA TYR A 250 5.45 -13.68 -5.64
C TYR A 250 5.58 -14.95 -4.82
N LYS A 251 5.91 -16.06 -5.46
CA LYS A 251 6.04 -17.42 -4.90
C LYS A 251 4.78 -17.90 -4.19
N GLU A 252 3.63 -17.68 -4.82
CA GLU A 252 2.29 -17.87 -4.25
C GLU A 252 1.33 -18.53 -5.26
N ALA A 253 1.85 -19.45 -6.08
CA ALA A 253 1.08 -20.18 -7.09
C ALA A 253 -0.18 -20.87 -6.52
N ASN A 254 -0.14 -21.30 -5.26
CA ASN A 254 -1.26 -21.96 -4.56
C ASN A 254 -2.45 -21.03 -4.25
N ILE A 255 -2.27 -19.71 -4.25
CA ILE A 255 -3.30 -18.74 -3.86
C ILE A 255 -4.07 -18.17 -5.06
N ILE A 256 -3.53 -18.31 -6.29
CA ILE A 256 -4.09 -17.73 -7.52
C ILE A 256 -5.59 -18.00 -7.71
N ALA A 257 -6.05 -19.23 -7.48
CA ALA A 257 -7.47 -19.57 -7.63
C ALA A 257 -8.36 -18.81 -6.63
N LYS A 258 -7.91 -18.71 -5.36
CA LYS A 258 -8.61 -17.96 -4.31
C LYS A 258 -8.63 -16.46 -4.65
N LEU A 259 -7.50 -15.91 -5.09
CA LEU A 259 -7.37 -14.54 -5.53
C LEU A 259 -8.39 -14.20 -6.62
N MET A 260 -8.50 -15.02 -7.67
CA MET A 260 -9.45 -14.79 -8.77
C MET A 260 -10.90 -14.79 -8.28
N ASN A 261 -11.25 -15.65 -7.31
CA ASN A 261 -12.59 -15.67 -6.72
C ASN A 261 -12.88 -14.43 -5.88
N ASN A 262 -11.92 -13.98 -5.07
CA ASN A 262 -12.06 -12.78 -4.25
C ASN A 262 -12.23 -11.52 -5.12
N LEU A 263 -11.44 -11.39 -6.19
CA LEU A 263 -11.56 -10.25 -7.12
C LEU A 263 -12.90 -10.25 -7.87
N ARG A 264 -13.43 -11.42 -8.22
CA ARG A 264 -14.76 -11.54 -8.86
C ARG A 264 -15.92 -11.18 -7.92
N ALA A 265 -15.70 -11.22 -6.61
CA ALA A 265 -16.73 -10.89 -5.62
C ALA A 265 -16.89 -9.38 -5.41
N LEU A 266 -16.01 -8.55 -5.96
CA LEU A 266 -16.11 -7.09 -5.88
C LEU A 266 -17.33 -6.57 -6.65
N ASP A 267 -18.14 -5.76 -5.97
CA ASP A 267 -19.30 -5.07 -6.55
C ASP A 267 -18.85 -3.78 -7.24
N TYR A 268 -18.38 -3.93 -8.48
CA TYR A 268 -18.03 -2.81 -9.37
C TYR A 268 -18.21 -3.22 -10.84
N PRO A 269 -18.58 -2.30 -11.75
CA PRO A 269 -18.69 -2.64 -13.17
C PRO A 269 -17.36 -3.17 -13.75
N PRO A 270 -17.30 -4.41 -14.26
CA PRO A 270 -16.05 -5.03 -14.68
C PRO A 270 -15.36 -4.29 -15.83
N GLU A 271 -16.10 -3.62 -16.70
CA GLU A 271 -15.56 -2.81 -17.80
C GLU A 271 -14.87 -1.52 -17.33
N LYS A 272 -15.10 -1.11 -16.08
CA LYS A 272 -14.42 0.03 -15.43
C LYS A 272 -13.31 -0.41 -14.47
N LEU A 273 -13.06 -1.71 -14.36
CA LEU A 273 -11.97 -2.27 -13.57
C LEU A 273 -10.78 -2.64 -14.45
N GLU A 274 -9.60 -2.16 -14.06
CA GLU A 274 -8.31 -2.62 -14.54
C GLU A 274 -7.64 -3.41 -13.42
N ILE A 275 -7.36 -4.69 -13.63
CA ILE A 275 -6.66 -5.52 -12.65
C ILE A 275 -5.26 -5.82 -13.17
N LEU A 276 -4.22 -5.35 -12.48
CA LEU A 276 -2.83 -5.59 -12.81
C LEU A 276 -2.24 -6.61 -11.85
N LEU A 277 -2.07 -7.86 -12.30
CA LEU A 277 -1.32 -8.87 -11.56
C LEU A 277 0.17 -8.66 -11.80
N LEU A 278 0.89 -8.30 -10.74
CA LEU A 278 2.31 -7.97 -10.80
C LEU A 278 3.10 -9.23 -10.44
N LEU A 279 3.76 -9.80 -11.45
CA LEU A 279 4.43 -11.10 -11.37
C LEU A 279 5.93 -10.91 -11.59
N GLU A 280 6.76 -11.34 -10.64
CA GLU A 280 8.21 -11.29 -10.80
C GLU A 280 8.66 -12.26 -11.90
N GLU A 281 9.50 -11.79 -12.83
CA GLU A 281 9.86 -12.56 -14.04
C GLU A 281 10.54 -13.91 -13.77
N ASN A 282 11.19 -14.05 -12.61
CA ASN A 282 11.87 -15.28 -12.22
C ASN A 282 11.00 -16.26 -11.42
N ASP A 283 9.70 -15.99 -11.35
CA ASP A 283 8.71 -16.84 -10.69
C ASP A 283 7.82 -17.56 -11.72
N THR A 284 8.44 -18.48 -12.46
CA THR A 284 7.79 -19.21 -13.55
C THR A 284 6.58 -20.02 -13.07
N GLU A 285 6.66 -20.59 -11.86
CA GLU A 285 5.57 -21.38 -11.27
C GLU A 285 4.30 -20.55 -11.07
N THR A 286 4.42 -19.37 -10.45
CA THR A 286 3.27 -18.48 -10.25
C THR A 286 2.75 -17.93 -11.57
N ILE A 287 3.62 -17.61 -12.53
CA ILE A 287 3.23 -17.14 -13.86
C ILE A 287 2.42 -18.20 -14.61
N GLU A 288 2.86 -19.47 -14.57
CA GLU A 288 2.15 -20.59 -15.18
C GLU A 288 0.81 -20.84 -14.50
N ALA A 289 0.75 -20.79 -13.17
CA ALA A 289 -0.50 -20.90 -12.42
C ALA A 289 -1.50 -19.77 -12.77
N ALA A 290 -1.03 -18.53 -12.86
CA ALA A 290 -1.84 -17.38 -13.28
C ALA A 290 -2.41 -17.57 -14.70
N ARG A 291 -1.58 -18.05 -15.65
CA ARG A 291 -2.03 -18.36 -17.02
C ARG A 291 -3.05 -19.51 -17.04
N ALA A 292 -2.81 -20.56 -16.26
CA ALA A 292 -3.69 -21.72 -16.18
C ALA A 292 -5.09 -21.37 -15.62
N ALA A 293 -5.17 -20.35 -14.76
CA ALA A 293 -6.43 -19.85 -14.21
C ALA A 293 -7.36 -19.18 -15.24
N ARG A 294 -6.86 -18.86 -16.44
CA ARG A 294 -7.62 -18.21 -17.54
C ARG A 294 -8.47 -17.03 -17.05
N PRO A 295 -7.84 -15.98 -16.50
CA PRO A 295 -8.58 -14.85 -15.98
C PRO A 295 -9.30 -14.09 -17.11
N PRO A 296 -10.34 -13.30 -16.78
CA PRO A 296 -11.01 -12.46 -17.77
C PRO A 296 -10.05 -11.43 -18.38
N GLU A 297 -10.41 -10.89 -19.55
CA GLU A 297 -9.60 -9.90 -20.30
C GLU A 297 -9.37 -8.58 -19.54
N THR A 298 -10.11 -8.34 -18.44
CA THR A 298 -9.92 -7.21 -17.51
C THR A 298 -8.68 -7.37 -16.62
N VAL A 299 -8.10 -8.58 -16.57
CA VAL A 299 -6.87 -8.89 -15.82
C VAL A 299 -5.67 -8.89 -16.76
N THR A 300 -4.69 -8.05 -16.45
CA THR A 300 -3.44 -7.89 -17.19
C THR A 300 -2.27 -8.42 -16.38
N PHE A 301 -1.40 -9.21 -17.02
CA PHE A 301 -0.17 -9.69 -16.39
C PHE A 301 0.98 -8.72 -16.64
N VAL A 302 1.39 -8.03 -15.59
CA VAL A 302 2.55 -7.14 -15.60
C VAL A 302 3.75 -7.91 -15.07
N ILE A 303 4.57 -8.40 -15.99
CA ILE A 303 5.84 -9.04 -15.66
C ILE A 303 6.82 -7.96 -15.16
N VAL A 304 7.16 -8.03 -13.89
CA VAL A 304 8.07 -7.11 -13.20
C VAL A 304 9.52 -7.54 -13.51
N PRO A 305 10.34 -6.64 -14.09
CA PRO A 305 11.75 -6.94 -14.36
C PRO A 305 12.53 -7.36 -13.11
N ASP A 306 13.45 -8.32 -13.24
CA ASP A 306 14.34 -8.70 -12.15
C ASP A 306 15.31 -7.56 -11.87
N GLY A 307 15.47 -7.26 -10.59
CA GLY A 307 16.24 -6.12 -10.13
C GLY A 307 16.21 -6.05 -8.61
N LYS A 308 17.19 -5.33 -8.04
CA LYS A 308 17.32 -5.13 -6.59
C LYS A 308 16.88 -3.70 -6.21
N PRO A 309 16.22 -3.51 -5.06
CA PRO A 309 15.79 -4.53 -4.12
C PRO A 309 14.56 -5.30 -4.64
N LYS A 310 14.46 -6.59 -4.31
CA LYS A 310 13.31 -7.42 -4.69
C LYS A 310 12.22 -7.30 -3.62
N THR A 311 11.35 -6.30 -3.79
CA THR A 311 10.35 -5.90 -2.80
C THR A 311 8.98 -5.65 -3.44
N LYS A 312 7.93 -5.75 -2.62
CA LYS A 312 6.55 -5.35 -2.98
C LYS A 312 6.48 -3.91 -3.52
N PRO A 313 7.10 -2.89 -2.88
CA PRO A 313 7.12 -1.51 -3.39
C PRO A 313 7.62 -1.38 -4.84
N LYS A 314 8.72 -2.05 -5.21
CA LYS A 314 9.25 -2.02 -6.59
C LYS A 314 8.21 -2.55 -7.59
N ALA A 315 7.61 -3.71 -7.28
CA ALA A 315 6.57 -4.28 -8.13
C ALA A 315 5.38 -3.32 -8.27
N CYS A 316 4.92 -2.74 -7.16
CA CYS A 316 3.80 -1.79 -7.16
C CYS A 316 4.12 -0.53 -7.96
N ASN A 317 5.35 -0.01 -7.92
CA ASN A 317 5.76 1.13 -8.75
C ASN A 317 5.76 0.80 -10.26
N VAL A 318 6.16 -0.41 -10.65
CA VAL A 318 5.99 -0.87 -12.04
C VAL A 318 4.51 -0.93 -12.39
N GLY A 319 3.65 -1.43 -11.50
CA GLY A 319 2.20 -1.41 -11.68
C GLY A 319 1.62 0.00 -11.82
N LEU A 320 2.06 0.95 -11.00
CA LEU A 320 1.64 2.35 -11.01
C LEU A 320 1.97 3.05 -12.33
N PHE A 321 3.11 2.71 -12.94
CA PHE A 321 3.49 3.21 -14.25
C PHE A 321 2.47 2.79 -15.34
N PHE A 322 1.90 1.59 -15.26
CA PHE A 322 0.90 1.09 -16.20
C PHE A 322 -0.56 1.37 -15.79
N ALA A 323 -0.80 1.91 -14.59
CA ALA A 323 -2.14 2.12 -14.06
C ALA A 323 -2.90 3.24 -14.79
N ARG A 324 -4.15 3.00 -15.19
CA ARG A 324 -4.98 3.97 -15.93
C ARG A 324 -6.19 4.50 -15.17
N GLY A 325 -6.53 3.89 -14.05
CA GLY A 325 -7.66 4.28 -13.21
C GLY A 325 -7.48 5.65 -12.57
N GLU A 326 -8.59 6.35 -12.38
CA GLU A 326 -8.63 7.59 -11.57
C GLU A 326 -8.27 7.29 -10.12
N TYR A 327 -8.77 6.15 -9.62
CA TYR A 327 -8.39 5.61 -8.33
C TYR A 327 -7.63 4.30 -8.47
N LEU A 328 -6.77 4.04 -7.49
CA LEU A 328 -5.93 2.85 -7.42
C LEU A 328 -6.02 2.21 -6.04
N VAL A 329 -6.06 0.89 -5.97
CA VAL A 329 -5.94 0.14 -4.71
C VAL A 329 -4.90 -0.97 -4.85
N ILE A 330 -4.22 -1.29 -3.75
CA ILE A 330 -3.42 -2.51 -3.65
C ILE A 330 -4.16 -3.54 -2.82
N TYR A 331 -4.20 -4.78 -3.31
CA TYR A 331 -4.56 -5.97 -2.55
C TYR A 331 -3.42 -6.98 -2.57
N ASP A 332 -3.15 -7.62 -1.42
CA ASP A 332 -2.28 -8.79 -1.36
C ASP A 332 -3.01 -10.03 -1.91
N ALA A 333 -2.26 -11.07 -2.27
CA ALA A 333 -2.80 -12.22 -2.98
C ALA A 333 -3.88 -12.98 -2.18
N GLU A 334 -3.75 -13.02 -0.86
CA GLU A 334 -4.69 -13.68 0.05
C GLU A 334 -5.89 -12.84 0.47
N ASP A 335 -5.87 -11.53 0.17
CA ASP A 335 -6.82 -10.57 0.70
C ASP A 335 -8.25 -10.89 0.26
N ARG A 336 -9.17 -10.72 1.21
CA ARG A 336 -10.61 -10.77 0.97
C ARG A 336 -11.25 -9.45 1.39
N PRO A 337 -11.26 -8.44 0.52
CA PRO A 337 -11.98 -7.19 0.78
C PRO A 337 -13.49 -7.41 0.78
N ASP A 338 -14.22 -6.61 1.57
CA ASP A 338 -15.67 -6.53 1.47
C ASP A 338 -16.09 -6.17 0.01
N PRO A 339 -17.16 -6.76 -0.54
CA PRO A 339 -17.58 -6.56 -1.94
C PRO A 339 -17.75 -5.10 -2.36
N ASP A 340 -18.27 -4.25 -1.48
CA ASP A 340 -18.60 -2.85 -1.75
C ASP A 340 -17.45 -1.87 -1.48
N GLN A 341 -16.24 -2.38 -1.15
CA GLN A 341 -15.11 -1.58 -0.68
C GLN A 341 -14.68 -0.49 -1.70
N LEU A 342 -14.69 -0.81 -3.00
CA LEU A 342 -14.36 0.16 -4.05
C LEU A 342 -15.37 1.31 -4.11
N LYS A 343 -16.67 1.00 -4.02
CA LYS A 343 -17.74 2.01 -4.00
C LYS A 343 -17.64 2.89 -2.75
N LYS A 344 -17.34 2.30 -1.59
CA LYS A 344 -17.09 3.06 -0.35
C LYS A 344 -15.92 4.03 -0.50
N ALA A 345 -14.82 3.60 -1.11
CA ALA A 345 -13.69 4.48 -1.39
C ALA A 345 -14.08 5.66 -2.31
N VAL A 346 -14.83 5.40 -3.38
CA VAL A 346 -15.35 6.46 -4.28
C VAL A 346 -16.19 7.48 -3.52
N VAL A 347 -17.12 7.03 -2.66
CA VAL A 347 -17.95 7.93 -1.84
C VAL A 347 -17.09 8.75 -0.88
N ALA A 348 -16.11 8.12 -0.24
CA ALA A 348 -15.21 8.80 0.68
C ALA A 348 -14.37 9.88 -0.02
N PHE A 349 -13.84 9.62 -1.21
CA PHE A 349 -13.13 10.64 -2.00
C PHE A 349 -14.03 11.81 -2.42
N ARG A 350 -15.26 11.52 -2.83
CA ARG A 350 -16.24 12.56 -3.22
C ARG A 350 -16.67 13.46 -2.06
N LYS A 351 -16.78 12.89 -0.85
CA LYS A 351 -17.13 13.62 0.39
C LYS A 351 -15.93 14.32 1.02
N GLY A 352 -14.74 13.77 0.81
CA GLY A 352 -13.50 14.22 1.43
C GLY A 352 -13.03 15.58 0.91
N PRO A 353 -12.05 16.20 1.60
CA PRO A 353 -11.41 17.40 1.08
C PRO A 353 -10.63 17.11 -0.20
N GLU A 354 -10.39 18.13 -1.02
CA GLU A 354 -9.63 17.98 -2.29
C GLU A 354 -8.23 17.39 -2.09
N ASN A 355 -7.60 17.67 -0.93
CA ASN A 355 -6.29 17.14 -0.55
C ASN A 355 -6.37 15.76 0.15
N LEU A 356 -7.46 15.02 0.02
CA LEU A 356 -7.54 13.62 0.46
C LEU A 356 -6.79 12.73 -0.55
N ALA A 357 -5.59 12.30 -0.18
CA ALA A 357 -4.74 11.48 -1.04
C ALA A 357 -5.14 10.01 -1.02
N CYS A 358 -5.51 9.51 0.16
CA CYS A 358 -5.74 8.10 0.40
C CYS A 358 -6.87 7.86 1.40
N VAL A 359 -7.62 6.78 1.21
CA VAL A 359 -8.49 6.21 2.25
C VAL A 359 -8.09 4.77 2.57
N GLN A 360 -8.04 4.46 3.86
CA GLN A 360 -7.64 3.16 4.39
C GLN A 360 -8.88 2.35 4.80
N ALA A 361 -9.02 1.13 4.28
CA ALA A 361 -9.95 0.15 4.83
C ALA A 361 -9.34 -0.58 6.04
N ALA A 362 -10.17 -1.09 6.94
CA ALA A 362 -9.71 -1.86 8.10
C ALA A 362 -9.17 -3.23 7.66
N LEU A 363 -8.14 -3.73 8.33
CA LEU A 363 -7.67 -5.10 8.16
C LEU A 363 -8.04 -5.95 9.38
N ASN A 364 -8.38 -7.22 9.15
CA ASN A 364 -8.57 -8.19 10.23
C ASN A 364 -8.33 -9.62 9.73
N TYR A 365 -8.42 -10.61 10.63
CA TYR A 365 -7.99 -11.97 10.35
C TYR A 365 -9.15 -12.94 10.26
N PHE A 366 -9.13 -13.83 9.25
CA PHE A 366 -10.11 -14.90 9.15
C PHE A 366 -9.78 -16.10 10.06
N ASN A 367 -8.51 -16.31 10.43
CA ASN A 367 -8.06 -17.40 11.31
C ASN A 367 -7.87 -16.95 12.77
N ALA A 368 -8.67 -15.99 13.24
CA ALA A 368 -8.55 -15.38 14.57
C ALA A 368 -8.45 -16.38 15.73
N GLU A 369 -9.16 -17.51 15.64
CA GLU A 369 -9.26 -18.50 16.72
C GLU A 369 -8.24 -19.64 16.66
N GLU A 370 -7.33 -19.65 15.70
CA GLU A 370 -6.43 -20.79 15.46
C GLU A 370 -5.49 -21.08 16.65
N ASN A 371 -4.82 -20.07 17.20
CA ASN A 371 -3.96 -20.24 18.38
C ASN A 371 -3.79 -18.94 19.19
N PHE A 372 -2.86 -18.94 20.16
CA PHE A 372 -2.59 -17.78 20.99
C PHE A 372 -2.14 -16.56 20.16
N LEU A 373 -1.24 -16.74 19.19
CA LEU A 373 -0.72 -15.64 18.38
C LEU A 373 -1.81 -15.03 17.50
N THR A 374 -2.65 -15.84 16.86
CA THR A 374 -3.74 -15.34 16.00
C THR A 374 -4.77 -14.53 16.79
N ARG A 375 -5.07 -14.95 18.03
CA ARG A 375 -5.93 -14.20 18.95
C ARG A 375 -5.33 -12.85 19.34
N MET A 376 -4.04 -12.83 19.69
CA MET A 376 -3.33 -11.59 20.02
C MET A 376 -3.22 -10.63 18.82
N PHE A 377 -2.98 -11.17 17.62
CA PHE A 377 -3.01 -10.42 16.37
C PHE A 377 -4.37 -9.76 16.13
N THR A 378 -5.44 -10.53 16.28
CA THR A 378 -6.82 -10.06 16.09
C THR A 378 -7.17 -8.95 17.06
N LEU A 379 -6.79 -9.08 18.34
CA LEU A 379 -6.97 -8.02 19.34
C LEU A 379 -6.24 -6.74 18.94
N GLU A 380 -4.98 -6.86 18.54
CA GLU A 380 -4.16 -5.71 18.19
C GLU A 380 -4.64 -5.00 16.92
N TYR A 381 -4.99 -5.75 15.87
CA TYR A 381 -5.53 -5.19 14.63
C TYR A 381 -6.90 -4.56 14.84
N SER A 382 -7.77 -5.19 15.63
CA SER A 382 -9.06 -4.59 15.98
C SER A 382 -8.83 -3.28 16.75
N TYR A 383 -7.92 -3.26 17.73
CA TYR A 383 -7.56 -2.00 18.41
C TYR A 383 -7.03 -0.94 17.44
N TRP A 384 -6.13 -1.34 16.54
CA TRP A 384 -5.48 -0.45 15.59
C TRP A 384 -6.46 0.15 14.57
N PHE A 385 -7.16 -0.70 13.81
CA PHE A 385 -8.04 -0.27 12.72
C PHE A 385 -9.39 0.26 13.20
N ASP A 386 -9.90 -0.21 14.34
CA ASP A 386 -11.23 0.21 14.79
C ASP A 386 -11.23 1.41 15.73
N TYR A 387 -10.12 1.65 16.43
CA TYR A 387 -10.03 2.73 17.43
C TYR A 387 -8.87 3.68 17.17
N MET A 388 -7.65 3.19 16.89
CA MET A 388 -6.51 4.09 16.67
C MET A 388 -6.62 4.89 15.37
N LEU A 389 -6.79 4.24 14.21
CA LEU A 389 -6.85 4.95 12.92
C LEU A 389 -8.04 5.92 12.83
N PRO A 390 -9.27 5.56 13.21
CA PRO A 390 -10.38 6.51 13.24
C PRO A 390 -10.15 7.67 14.21
N GLY A 391 -9.43 7.41 15.31
CA GLY A 391 -9.02 8.45 16.26
C GLY A 391 -8.01 9.44 15.66
N LEU A 392 -7.02 8.93 14.91
CA LEU A 392 -6.05 9.76 14.19
C LEU A 392 -6.73 10.60 13.11
N ASP A 393 -7.62 10.00 12.31
CA ASP A 393 -8.41 10.68 11.27
C ASP A 393 -9.27 11.79 11.87
N LYS A 394 -10.08 11.47 12.89
CA LYS A 394 -10.92 12.45 13.59
C LYS A 394 -10.12 13.63 14.14
N LEU A 395 -8.90 13.36 14.63
CA LEU A 395 -8.00 14.38 15.15
C LEU A 395 -7.13 15.03 14.07
N ARG A 396 -7.23 14.62 12.80
CA ARG A 396 -6.42 15.10 11.67
C ARG A 396 -4.91 15.01 11.96
N LEU A 397 -4.49 13.90 12.57
CA LEU A 397 -3.09 13.57 12.80
C LEU A 397 -2.55 12.70 11.67
N PRO A 398 -1.23 12.64 11.44
CA PRO A 398 -0.64 11.77 10.43
C PRO A 398 -1.02 10.31 10.65
N ILE A 399 -1.49 9.66 9.58
CA ILE A 399 -1.87 8.25 9.58
C ILE A 399 -0.81 7.44 8.81
N PRO A 400 -0.10 6.51 9.47
CA PRO A 400 0.64 5.50 8.74
C PRO A 400 -0.36 4.52 8.10
N LEU A 401 -0.22 4.31 6.80
CA LEU A 401 -1.06 3.36 6.06
C LEU A 401 -0.74 1.93 6.50
N GLY A 402 -1.74 1.05 6.39
CA GLY A 402 -1.54 -0.40 6.48
C GLY A 402 -1.00 -0.97 5.17
N GLY A 403 -0.61 -2.25 5.15
CA GLY A 403 0.06 -2.85 4.00
C GLY A 403 -0.80 -3.09 2.76
N THR A 404 -2.12 -3.01 2.90
CA THR A 404 -3.09 -3.31 1.84
C THR A 404 -4.38 -2.54 2.06
N SER A 405 -5.28 -2.57 1.06
CA SER A 405 -6.57 -1.87 1.05
C SER A 405 -6.41 -0.38 1.29
N ASN A 406 -5.33 0.17 0.72
CA ASN A 406 -5.09 1.60 0.61
C ASN A 406 -5.63 2.03 -0.74
N HIS A 407 -6.67 2.84 -0.74
CA HIS A 407 -7.24 3.41 -1.95
C HIS A 407 -6.64 4.78 -2.14
N PHE A 408 -6.11 5.08 -3.32
CA PHE A 408 -5.44 6.32 -3.65
C PHE A 408 -6.15 7.03 -4.79
N ARG A 409 -6.07 8.36 -4.76
CA ARG A 409 -6.08 9.16 -5.98
C ARG A 409 -4.81 8.87 -6.78
N THR A 410 -4.93 8.32 -7.99
CA THR A 410 -3.77 7.81 -8.73
C THR A 410 -2.80 8.94 -9.12
N ASP A 411 -3.33 10.11 -9.47
CA ASP A 411 -2.55 11.32 -9.75
C ASP A 411 -1.73 11.75 -8.52
N VAL A 412 -2.36 11.82 -7.34
CA VAL A 412 -1.70 12.18 -6.09
C VAL A 412 -0.64 11.15 -5.71
N LEU A 413 -0.89 9.86 -5.89
CA LEU A 413 0.09 8.81 -5.63
C LEU A 413 1.35 8.94 -6.52
N ARG A 414 1.19 9.33 -7.79
CA ARG A 414 2.32 9.63 -8.68
C ARG A 414 3.11 10.85 -8.22
N GLU A 415 2.41 11.90 -7.79
CA GLU A 415 3.01 13.11 -7.23
C GLU A 415 3.86 12.80 -5.99
N LEU A 416 3.31 12.01 -5.06
CA LEU A 416 3.99 11.53 -3.85
C LEU A 416 5.19 10.60 -4.13
N GLY A 417 5.36 10.17 -5.38
CA GLY A 417 6.48 9.36 -5.82
C GLY A 417 6.32 7.85 -5.65
N GLY A 418 5.08 7.37 -5.46
CA GLY A 418 4.80 5.95 -5.26
C GLY A 418 5.36 5.40 -3.95
N TRP A 419 5.63 4.10 -3.90
CA TRP A 419 6.15 3.43 -2.71
C TRP A 419 7.68 3.49 -2.68
N ASP A 420 8.28 3.71 -1.51
CA ASP A 420 9.75 3.73 -1.38
C ASP A 420 10.32 2.29 -1.37
N PRO A 421 11.11 1.86 -2.38
CA PRO A 421 11.64 0.50 -2.44
C PRO A 421 12.68 0.19 -1.35
N PHE A 422 13.22 1.22 -0.69
CA PHE A 422 14.25 1.10 0.35
C PHE A 422 13.69 1.16 1.78
N ASN A 423 12.40 1.46 1.95
CA ASN A 423 11.73 1.40 3.24
C ASN A 423 11.01 0.05 3.39
N VAL A 424 11.25 -0.68 4.48
CA VAL A 424 10.61 -2.00 4.69
C VAL A 424 9.17 -1.92 5.23
N THR A 425 8.69 -0.70 5.49
CA THR A 425 7.30 -0.31 5.74
C THR A 425 6.96 0.89 4.84
N GLU A 426 6.99 0.63 3.54
CA GLU A 426 6.73 1.61 2.49
C GLU A 426 5.33 2.23 2.58
N ASP A 427 4.37 1.48 3.12
CA ASP A 427 3.00 1.85 3.40
C ASP A 427 2.92 2.95 4.47
N ALA A 428 3.46 2.67 5.66
CA ALA A 428 3.49 3.59 6.77
C ALA A 428 4.25 4.86 6.40
N ASP A 429 5.37 4.73 5.69
CA ASP A 429 6.14 5.86 5.18
C ASP A 429 5.34 6.71 4.19
N LEU A 430 4.65 6.11 3.22
CA LEU A 430 3.83 6.84 2.26
C LEU A 430 2.72 7.65 2.95
N GLY A 431 2.09 7.10 3.99
CA GLY A 431 1.11 7.83 4.80
C GLY A 431 1.71 9.06 5.51
N ILE A 432 2.91 8.92 6.07
CA ILE A 432 3.63 10.04 6.69
C ILE A 432 4.11 11.06 5.65
N ARG A 433 4.58 10.60 4.49
CA ARG A 433 5.02 11.45 3.37
C ARG A 433 3.86 12.27 2.82
N ALA A 434 2.68 11.68 2.66
CA ALA A 434 1.46 12.39 2.29
C ALA A 434 1.16 13.53 3.29
N ALA A 435 1.21 13.25 4.59
CA ALA A 435 1.00 14.27 5.61
C ALA A 435 2.10 15.36 5.60
N ALA A 436 3.35 15.00 5.31
CA ALA A 436 4.48 15.93 5.18
C ALA A 436 4.30 16.90 4.00
N GLN A 437 3.67 16.45 2.92
CA GLN A 437 3.35 17.26 1.74
C GLN A 437 1.97 17.94 1.81
N GLY A 438 1.28 17.90 2.97
CA GLY A 438 0.02 18.61 3.18
C GLY A 438 -1.23 17.87 2.71
N TYR A 439 -1.10 16.61 2.28
CA TYR A 439 -2.23 15.74 2.00
C TYR A 439 -2.81 15.12 3.29
N THR A 440 -4.05 14.66 3.19
CA THR A 440 -4.74 13.94 4.27
C THR A 440 -4.99 12.50 3.88
N VAL A 441 -5.09 11.66 4.91
CA VAL A 441 -5.46 10.25 4.80
C VAL A 441 -6.70 10.05 5.65
N GLY A 442 -7.73 9.43 5.09
CA GLY A 442 -8.98 9.11 5.79
C GLY A 442 -9.15 7.61 6.03
N VAL A 443 -10.20 7.23 6.77
CA VAL A 443 -10.59 5.82 6.95
C VAL A 443 -12.00 5.55 6.41
N ILE A 444 -12.24 4.33 5.95
CA ILE A 444 -13.57 3.87 5.51
C ILE A 444 -14.06 2.67 6.33
N ASN A 445 -15.39 2.55 6.49
CA ASN A 445 -16.06 1.43 7.16
C ASN A 445 -16.18 0.21 6.23
N SER A 446 -15.03 -0.33 5.84
CA SER A 446 -14.87 -1.57 5.09
C SER A 446 -13.76 -2.40 5.72
N THR A 447 -13.87 -3.72 5.68
CA THR A 447 -12.84 -4.64 6.16
C THR A 447 -12.27 -5.48 5.02
N THR A 448 -10.96 -5.72 5.07
CA THR A 448 -10.28 -6.76 4.30
C THR A 448 -9.77 -7.83 5.26
N TYR A 449 -10.11 -9.09 4.97
CA TYR A 449 -9.66 -10.23 5.77
C TYR A 449 -8.39 -10.85 5.19
N GLU A 450 -7.36 -10.96 6.03
CA GLU A 450 -6.05 -11.54 5.72
C GLU A 450 -5.73 -12.75 6.65
N GLU A 451 -4.63 -13.45 6.40
CA GLU A 451 -4.16 -14.57 7.24
C GLU A 451 -3.25 -14.08 8.38
N ALA A 452 -3.59 -14.40 9.63
CA ALA A 452 -2.72 -14.13 10.78
C ALA A 452 -1.58 -15.14 10.84
N ASN A 453 -0.39 -14.66 11.21
CA ASN A 453 0.75 -15.52 11.48
C ASN A 453 0.50 -16.43 12.69
N ASN A 454 0.37 -17.73 12.43
CA ASN A 454 0.16 -18.75 13.46
C ASN A 454 1.48 -19.32 14.04
N HIS A 455 2.64 -18.96 13.47
CA HIS A 455 3.97 -19.43 13.92
C HIS A 455 4.84 -18.29 14.50
N LEU A 456 5.40 -18.50 15.70
CA LEU A 456 6.20 -17.49 16.41
C LEU A 456 7.43 -17.02 15.61
N GLY A 457 8.11 -17.93 14.92
CA GLY A 457 9.27 -17.57 14.08
C GLY A 457 8.88 -16.61 12.96
N ASN A 458 7.76 -16.87 12.28
CA ASN A 458 7.24 -16.02 11.20
C ASN A 458 6.74 -14.67 11.77
N TRP A 459 6.05 -14.71 12.91
CA TRP A 459 5.61 -13.54 13.67
C TRP A 459 6.76 -12.58 13.98
N ILE A 460 7.88 -13.11 14.53
CA ILE A 460 9.04 -12.28 14.89
C ILE A 460 9.65 -11.63 13.65
N ARG A 461 9.73 -12.34 12.52
CA ARG A 461 10.23 -11.77 11.24
C ARG A 461 9.37 -10.61 10.76
N GLN A 462 8.04 -10.81 10.76
CA GLN A 462 7.09 -9.78 10.34
C GLN A 462 7.22 -8.52 11.22
N ARG A 463 7.22 -8.71 12.55
CA ARG A 463 7.27 -7.60 13.50
C ARG A 463 8.61 -6.89 13.53
N SER A 464 9.73 -7.61 13.36
CA SER A 464 11.03 -6.95 13.25
C SER A 464 11.12 -6.11 11.99
N ARG A 465 10.49 -6.55 10.88
CA ARG A 465 10.38 -5.74 9.65
C ARG A 465 9.60 -4.46 9.91
N TRP A 466 8.42 -4.55 10.52
CA TRP A 466 7.59 -3.37 10.78
C TRP A 466 8.27 -2.35 11.69
N ILE A 467 8.83 -2.82 12.80
CA ILE A 467 9.52 -1.95 13.76
C ILE A 467 10.76 -1.31 13.13
N LYS A 468 11.50 -2.05 12.28
CA LYS A 468 12.64 -1.49 11.54
C LYS A 468 12.20 -0.39 10.57
N GLY A 469 11.13 -0.62 9.82
CA GLY A 469 10.60 0.37 8.89
C GLY A 469 10.09 1.64 9.60
N TYR A 470 9.51 1.51 10.80
CA TYR A 470 9.20 2.68 11.64
C TYR A 470 10.46 3.46 12.01
N MET A 471 11.54 2.78 12.41
CA MET A 471 12.82 3.45 12.67
C MET A 471 13.37 4.14 11.41
N GLN A 472 13.31 3.49 10.23
CA GLN A 472 13.71 4.11 8.96
C GLN A 472 12.88 5.37 8.67
N THR A 473 11.56 5.29 8.84
CA THR A 473 10.62 6.40 8.60
C THR A 473 10.93 7.58 9.55
N VAL A 474 11.24 7.33 10.83
CA VAL A 474 11.73 8.40 11.72
C VAL A 474 12.99 9.04 11.16
N LEU A 475 13.99 8.25 10.78
CA LEU A 475 15.25 8.77 10.28
C LEU A 475 15.08 9.59 8.99
N VAL A 476 14.23 9.16 8.07
CA VAL A 476 13.93 9.88 6.82
C VAL A 476 13.28 11.23 7.12
N HIS A 477 12.15 11.23 7.82
CA HIS A 477 11.37 12.46 8.01
C HIS A 477 11.98 13.43 9.04
N THR A 478 12.93 12.98 9.87
CA THR A 478 13.64 13.85 10.84
C THR A 478 15.02 14.32 10.38
N ARG A 479 15.32 14.26 9.08
CA ARG A 479 16.55 14.87 8.52
C ARG A 479 16.58 16.37 8.72
N HIS A 480 15.44 17.02 8.54
CA HIS A 480 15.24 18.46 8.72
C HIS A 480 14.11 18.73 9.74
N PRO A 481 14.33 18.47 11.04
CA PRO A 481 13.24 18.44 12.03
C PRO A 481 12.59 19.81 12.25
N ILE A 482 13.34 20.91 12.07
CA ILE A 482 12.81 22.27 12.19
C ILE A 482 11.89 22.60 11.01
N GLU A 483 12.26 22.20 9.80
CA GLU A 483 11.45 22.40 8.60
C GLU A 483 10.18 21.55 8.66
N LEU A 484 10.31 20.28 9.07
CA LEU A 484 9.17 19.42 9.32
C LEU A 484 8.19 20.09 10.30
N ALA A 485 8.68 20.57 11.45
CA ALA A 485 7.84 21.24 12.46
C ALA A 485 7.10 22.47 11.92
N ARG A 486 7.73 23.23 11.01
CA ARG A 486 7.13 24.41 10.36
C ARG A 486 6.08 24.02 9.31
N ASN A 487 6.34 22.98 8.54
CA ASN A 487 5.48 22.57 7.43
C ASN A 487 4.22 21.84 7.92
N VAL A 488 4.37 20.86 8.83
CA VAL A 488 3.24 20.03 9.30
C VAL A 488 2.61 20.56 10.58
N GLY A 489 3.29 21.46 11.28
CA GLY A 489 2.89 21.98 12.59
C GLY A 489 3.24 21.04 13.75
N LEU A 490 3.38 21.62 14.95
CA LEU A 490 3.82 20.92 16.15
C LEU A 490 2.90 19.75 16.54
N ARG A 491 1.60 19.90 16.32
CA ARG A 491 0.60 18.86 16.62
C ARG A 491 0.86 17.58 15.82
N ASN A 492 1.07 17.70 14.50
CA ASN A 492 1.30 16.57 13.62
C ASN A 492 2.69 15.98 13.83
N LEU A 493 3.70 16.82 14.11
CA LEU A 493 5.02 16.35 14.53
C LEU A 493 4.95 15.50 15.80
N ILE A 494 4.22 15.94 16.83
CA ILE A 494 4.03 15.16 18.05
C ILE A 494 3.31 13.86 17.73
N GLY A 495 2.23 13.88 16.93
CA GLY A 495 1.53 12.67 16.51
C GLY A 495 2.45 11.65 15.82
N PHE A 496 3.25 12.12 14.87
CA PHE A 496 4.26 11.34 14.17
C PHE A 496 5.30 10.74 15.12
N ILE A 497 5.94 11.56 15.97
CA ILE A 497 6.97 11.10 16.89
C ILE A 497 6.40 10.12 17.91
N MET A 498 5.21 10.35 18.46
CA MET A 498 4.62 9.49 19.48
C MET A 498 4.17 8.14 18.92
N LEU A 499 3.71 8.11 17.66
CA LEU A 499 3.23 6.89 17.02
C LEU A 499 4.37 6.08 16.39
N ILE A 500 5.13 6.71 15.48
CA ILE A 500 6.17 6.05 14.68
C ILE A 500 7.48 5.93 15.44
N GLY A 501 7.92 7.00 16.12
CA GLY A 501 9.14 6.96 16.93
C GLY A 501 8.96 6.35 18.32
N GLY A 502 7.83 6.64 18.97
CA GLY A 502 7.56 6.23 20.34
C GLY A 502 7.35 4.73 20.47
N THR A 503 6.77 4.07 19.47
CA THR A 503 6.46 2.63 19.52
C THR A 503 7.74 1.77 19.56
N PRO A 504 8.71 1.90 18.64
CA PRO A 504 10.00 1.21 18.73
C PRO A 504 10.75 1.51 20.04
N MET A 505 10.77 2.77 20.47
CA MET A 505 11.45 3.19 21.69
C MET A 505 10.84 2.55 22.95
N THR A 506 9.51 2.44 23.00
CA THR A 506 8.78 1.76 24.08
C THR A 506 9.20 0.28 24.16
N PHE A 507 9.23 -0.42 23.02
CA PHE A 507 9.60 -1.84 22.99
C PHE A 507 11.07 -2.10 23.32
N LEU A 508 11.97 -1.17 23.00
CA LEU A 508 13.39 -1.25 23.38
C LEU A 508 13.61 -0.91 24.86
N ALA A 509 12.87 0.04 25.41
CA ALA A 509 13.05 0.49 26.79
C ALA A 509 12.36 -0.42 27.83
N ALA A 510 11.29 -1.13 27.46
CA ALA A 510 10.51 -1.94 28.39
C ALA A 510 11.31 -3.08 29.07
N PRO A 511 12.10 -3.93 28.36
CA PRO A 511 12.76 -5.06 29.01
C PRO A 511 13.79 -4.68 30.07
N PRO A 512 14.71 -3.71 29.85
CA PRO A 512 15.61 -3.27 30.90
C PRO A 512 14.89 -2.77 32.16
N LEU A 513 13.79 -2.02 31.99
CA LEU A 513 12.98 -1.52 33.11
C LEU A 513 12.29 -2.67 33.85
N TRP A 514 11.70 -3.63 33.14
CA TRP A 514 11.05 -4.79 33.74
C TRP A 514 12.05 -5.70 34.45
N LEU A 515 13.24 -5.92 33.88
CA LEU A 515 14.31 -6.71 34.50
C LEU A 515 14.82 -6.04 35.78
N MET A 516 14.99 -4.71 35.78
CA MET A 516 15.37 -3.96 36.97
C MET A 516 14.30 -4.06 38.06
N TYR A 517 13.01 -3.93 37.71
CA TYR A 517 11.90 -4.12 38.64
C TYR A 517 11.83 -5.55 39.18
N ALA A 518 11.97 -6.57 38.33
CA ALA A 518 11.98 -7.97 38.75
C ALA A 518 13.17 -8.29 39.67
N GLY A 519 14.35 -7.76 39.34
CA GLY A 519 15.54 -7.88 40.18
C GLY A 519 15.31 -7.25 41.56
N TRP A 520 14.73 -6.05 41.63
CA TRP A 520 14.33 -5.42 42.88
C TRP A 520 13.29 -6.25 43.65
N LEU A 521 12.27 -6.78 42.97
CA LEU A 521 11.22 -7.58 43.61
C LEU A 521 11.76 -8.86 44.27
N VAL A 522 12.72 -9.52 43.61
CA VAL A 522 13.34 -10.77 44.10
C VAL A 522 14.36 -10.48 45.21
N THR A 523 15.23 -9.50 45.01
CA THR A 523 16.37 -9.25 45.92
C THR A 523 16.04 -8.30 47.07
N ARG A 524 14.99 -7.49 46.93
CA ARG A 524 14.71 -6.32 47.77
C ARG A 524 15.92 -5.42 47.97
N SER A 525 16.82 -5.39 46.98
CA SER A 525 18.05 -4.64 47.05
C SER A 525 17.79 -3.14 47.00
N HIS A 526 18.42 -2.40 47.90
CA HIS A 526 18.50 -0.94 47.88
C HIS A 526 19.53 -0.42 46.86
N GLY A 527 20.17 -1.32 46.10
CA GLY A 527 21.19 -1.00 45.11
C GLY A 527 20.69 -0.13 43.97
N PHE A 528 19.39 -0.04 43.73
CA PHE A 528 18.80 0.82 42.69
C PHE A 528 18.20 2.12 43.24
N ASP A 529 18.11 2.31 44.55
CA ASP A 529 17.42 3.45 45.18
C ASP A 529 17.98 4.80 44.71
N PHE A 530 19.27 4.84 44.36
CA PHE A 530 19.92 6.05 43.84
C PHE A 530 19.36 6.51 42.48
N LEU A 531 18.73 5.62 41.71
CA LEU A 531 18.06 5.90 40.43
C LEU A 531 16.61 6.33 40.60
N PHE A 532 16.01 6.07 41.76
CA PHE A 532 14.59 6.27 42.04
C PHE A 532 14.36 7.19 43.25
N PRO A 533 14.65 8.50 43.14
CA PRO A 533 14.08 9.48 44.06
C PRO A 533 12.56 9.29 44.19
N GLN A 534 11.99 9.56 45.37
CA GLN A 534 10.60 9.23 45.71
C GLN A 534 9.58 9.61 44.60
N GLY A 535 9.68 10.82 44.04
CA GLY A 535 8.79 11.26 42.95
C GLY A 535 8.90 10.40 41.67
N ILE A 536 10.12 10.02 41.28
CA ILE A 536 10.37 9.18 40.10
C ILE A 536 9.94 7.74 40.37
N LEU A 537 10.12 7.25 41.60
CA LEU A 537 9.62 5.94 41.99
C LEU A 537 8.10 5.85 41.81
N TYR A 538 7.35 6.82 42.33
CA TYR A 538 5.89 6.85 42.17
C TYR A 538 5.47 6.97 40.71
N LEU A 539 6.14 7.79 39.91
CA LEU A 539 5.88 7.88 38.48
C LEU A 539 6.17 6.56 37.76
N SER A 540 7.26 5.88 38.11
CA SER A 540 7.62 4.57 37.55
C SER A 540 6.60 3.50 37.91
N LEU A 541 6.17 3.45 39.17
CA LEU A 541 5.13 2.52 39.62
C LEU A 541 3.78 2.83 38.96
N PHE A 542 3.45 4.11 38.77
CA PHE A 542 2.26 4.53 38.04
C PHE A 542 2.28 4.03 36.59
N ASN A 543 3.38 4.26 35.86
CA ASN A 543 3.55 3.77 34.50
C ASN A 543 3.51 2.23 34.44
N LEU A 544 4.17 1.57 35.40
CA LEU A 544 4.24 0.12 35.46
C LEU A 544 2.85 -0.50 35.72
N LEU A 545 2.08 0.03 36.67
CA LEU A 545 0.81 -0.57 37.08
C LEU A 545 -0.36 0.00 36.28
N LEU A 546 -0.61 1.30 36.41
CA LEU A 546 -1.76 1.94 35.77
C LEU A 546 -1.52 2.11 34.26
N GLY A 547 -0.30 2.46 33.86
CA GLY A 547 0.04 2.63 32.45
C GLY A 547 -0.15 1.34 31.63
N ASN A 548 0.46 0.24 32.08
CA ASN A 548 0.25 -1.07 31.45
C ASN A 548 -1.19 -1.56 31.60
N GLY A 549 -1.83 -1.35 32.75
CA GLY A 549 -3.24 -1.67 32.95
C GLY A 549 -4.16 -0.94 31.96
N LEU A 550 -3.87 0.33 31.66
CA LEU A 550 -4.60 1.10 30.67
C LEU A 550 -4.37 0.57 29.25
N MET A 551 -3.14 0.19 28.90
CA MET A 551 -2.86 -0.44 27.61
C MET A 551 -3.56 -1.80 27.44
N VAL A 552 -3.66 -2.59 28.51
CA VAL A 552 -4.48 -3.81 28.53
C VAL A 552 -5.95 -3.46 28.31
N TYR A 553 -6.48 -2.47 29.04
CA TYR A 553 -7.86 -2.01 28.91
C TYR A 553 -8.18 -1.52 27.48
N LEU A 554 -7.27 -0.78 26.85
CA LEU A 554 -7.43 -0.33 25.46
C LEU A 554 -7.53 -1.51 24.48
N ASN A 555 -6.75 -2.57 24.69
CA ASN A 555 -6.91 -3.81 23.92
C ASN A 555 -8.20 -4.56 24.26
N MET A 556 -8.71 -4.45 25.49
CA MET A 556 -10.03 -5.00 25.83
C MET A 556 -11.15 -4.26 25.08
N LEU A 557 -11.02 -2.95 24.81
CA LEU A 557 -12.00 -2.22 24.00
C LEU A 557 -12.10 -2.76 22.57
N ALA A 558 -11.01 -3.29 22.02
CA ALA A 558 -10.93 -3.83 20.67
C ALA A 558 -11.99 -4.88 20.34
N VAL A 559 -12.48 -5.62 21.35
CA VAL A 559 -13.43 -6.71 21.14
C VAL A 559 -14.87 -6.23 20.93
N PHE A 560 -15.21 -5.00 21.31
CA PHE A 560 -16.61 -4.56 21.40
C PHE A 560 -17.22 -4.28 20.03
N LYS A 561 -16.55 -3.47 19.19
CA LYS A 561 -17.06 -3.10 17.87
C LYS A 561 -17.37 -4.31 16.99
N ARG A 562 -16.47 -5.29 16.99
CA ARG A 562 -16.59 -6.53 16.20
C ARG A 562 -17.27 -7.68 16.94
N ARG A 563 -17.68 -7.47 18.19
CA ARG A 563 -18.32 -8.49 19.05
C ARG A 563 -17.46 -9.74 19.31
N TYR A 564 -16.14 -9.60 19.32
CA TYR A 564 -15.18 -10.67 19.62
C TYR A 564 -14.98 -10.89 21.14
N TYR A 565 -16.08 -10.93 21.90
CA TYR A 565 -16.04 -10.98 23.38
C TYR A 565 -15.26 -12.17 23.93
N HIS A 566 -15.20 -13.26 23.17
CA HIS A 566 -14.43 -14.46 23.53
C HIS A 566 -12.91 -14.20 23.62
N LEU A 567 -12.39 -13.13 23.00
CA LEU A 567 -10.98 -12.73 23.07
C LEU A 567 -10.63 -11.92 24.33
N LEU A 568 -11.63 -11.48 25.12
CA LEU A 568 -11.42 -10.63 26.28
C LEU A 568 -10.40 -11.20 27.30
N PRO A 569 -10.41 -12.51 27.66
CA PRO A 569 -9.42 -13.08 28.56
C PRO A 569 -7.99 -13.01 28.01
N PHE A 570 -7.82 -13.05 26.68
CA PHE A 570 -6.51 -12.99 26.03
C PHE A 570 -5.91 -11.58 26.07
N ALA A 571 -6.74 -10.53 26.13
CA ALA A 571 -6.25 -9.17 26.30
C ALA A 571 -5.46 -8.98 27.63
N LEU A 572 -5.78 -9.75 28.67
CA LEU A 572 -5.02 -9.76 29.94
C LEU A 572 -3.60 -10.33 29.77
N LEU A 573 -3.34 -11.10 28.71
CA LEU A 573 -2.04 -11.69 28.39
C LEU A 573 -1.17 -10.78 27.51
N ASN A 574 -1.60 -9.54 27.24
CA ASN A 574 -0.81 -8.55 26.51
C ASN A 574 0.62 -8.35 27.05
N PRO A 575 0.89 -8.31 28.37
CA PRO A 575 2.25 -8.20 28.87
C PRO A 575 3.19 -9.30 28.38
N VAL A 576 2.69 -10.54 28.21
CA VAL A 576 3.46 -11.64 27.62
C VAL A 576 3.71 -11.39 26.14
N TYR A 577 2.70 -10.92 25.42
CA TYR A 577 2.80 -10.60 24.00
C TYR A 577 3.75 -9.42 23.70
N TRP A 578 3.88 -8.46 24.62
CA TRP A 578 4.83 -7.36 24.50
C TRP A 578 6.29 -7.81 24.63
N ILE A 579 6.59 -8.91 25.32
CA ILE A 579 7.94 -9.50 25.35
C ILE A 579 8.36 -9.90 23.93
N PHE A 580 7.45 -10.47 23.14
CA PHE A 580 7.73 -10.82 21.75
C PHE A 580 8.00 -9.57 20.90
N HIS A 581 7.24 -8.49 21.12
CA HIS A 581 7.48 -7.20 20.47
C HIS A 581 8.86 -6.64 20.80
N SER A 582 9.30 -6.73 22.05
CA SER A 582 10.65 -6.32 22.45
C SER A 582 11.74 -7.15 21.78
N ILE A 583 11.58 -8.48 21.68
CA ILE A 583 12.52 -9.34 20.94
C ILE A 583 12.60 -8.90 19.47
N ALA A 584 11.44 -8.67 18.84
CA ALA A 584 11.37 -8.16 17.48
C ALA A 584 12.01 -6.77 17.33
N ALA A 585 11.87 -5.87 18.33
CA ALA A 585 12.45 -4.54 18.33
C ALA A 585 13.99 -4.54 18.42
N TYR A 586 14.57 -5.38 19.28
CA TYR A 586 16.03 -5.52 19.34
C TYR A 586 16.60 -6.13 18.05
N LYS A 587 15.89 -7.12 17.48
CA LYS A 587 16.24 -7.66 16.16
C LYS A 587 16.15 -6.59 15.07
N ALA A 588 15.10 -5.78 15.07
CA ALA A 588 14.90 -4.68 14.13
C ALA A 588 16.05 -3.65 14.22
N LEU A 589 16.43 -3.25 15.44
CA LEU A 589 17.54 -2.32 15.66
C LEU A 589 18.86 -2.89 15.12
N TRP A 590 19.15 -4.17 15.39
CA TRP A 590 20.33 -4.83 14.85
C TRP A 590 20.31 -4.90 13.31
N GLN A 591 19.16 -5.22 12.72
CA GLN A 591 18.99 -5.25 11.26
C GLN A 591 19.09 -3.86 10.63
N LEU A 592 18.59 -2.80 11.28
CA LEU A 592 18.73 -1.43 10.79
C LEU A 592 20.21 -1.06 10.58
N LEU A 593 21.07 -1.46 11.53
CA LEU A 593 22.50 -1.17 11.50
C LEU A 593 23.29 -2.06 10.53
N THR A 594 22.90 -3.34 10.39
CA THR A 594 23.67 -4.34 9.63
C THR A 594 23.14 -4.61 8.24
N LYS A 595 21.82 -4.50 8.03
CA LYS A 595 21.08 -4.88 6.82
C LYS A 595 19.80 -4.02 6.65
N PRO A 596 19.93 -2.69 6.50
CA PRO A 596 18.80 -1.76 6.54
C PRO A 596 17.69 -2.14 5.54
N PHE A 597 18.06 -2.43 4.29
CA PHE A 597 17.13 -2.74 3.20
C PHE A 597 16.73 -4.22 3.10
N TYR A 598 17.15 -5.06 4.04
CA TYR A 598 16.82 -6.48 3.98
C TYR A 598 15.33 -6.72 4.27
N TRP A 599 14.63 -7.27 3.29
CA TRP A 599 13.23 -7.65 3.41
C TRP A 599 13.12 -9.08 3.94
N GLU A 600 12.66 -9.23 5.18
CA GLU A 600 12.48 -10.54 5.79
C GLU A 600 11.09 -11.10 5.43
N LYS A 601 11.01 -11.81 4.29
CA LYS A 601 9.75 -12.34 3.76
C LYS A 601 9.09 -13.33 4.74
N THR A 602 7.79 -13.17 4.94
CA THR A 602 6.93 -14.10 5.67
C THR A 602 6.39 -15.19 4.77
N ILE A 603 6.11 -16.36 5.34
CA ILE A 603 5.43 -17.46 4.64
C ILE A 603 3.92 -17.31 4.90
N HIS A 604 3.12 -17.36 3.84
CA HIS A 604 1.65 -17.30 3.87
C HIS A 604 1.07 -18.69 3.53
N GLY A 605 -0.22 -18.93 3.81
CA GLY A 605 -0.88 -20.22 3.55
C GLY A 605 -0.49 -21.34 4.52
N ILE A 606 -0.15 -20.99 5.76
CA ILE A 606 0.29 -21.92 6.82
C ILE A 606 -0.85 -22.27 7.81
N THR A 607 -1.94 -21.51 7.75
CA THR A 607 -3.16 -21.75 8.51
C THR A 607 -3.77 -23.13 8.20
N ARG A 608 -4.27 -23.79 9.24
CA ARG A 608 -5.11 -24.99 9.09
C ARG A 608 -6.58 -24.67 8.89
N VAL A 609 -6.96 -23.41 9.09
CA VAL A 609 -8.34 -22.95 8.94
C VAL A 609 -8.62 -22.81 7.45
N THR A 610 -9.38 -23.76 6.90
CA THR A 610 -9.98 -23.61 5.59
C THR A 610 -11.10 -22.59 5.68
N ASP A 611 -11.02 -21.56 4.85
CA ASP A 611 -12.00 -20.48 4.79
C ASP A 611 -13.34 -21.02 4.24
N GLU A 612 -14.28 -21.35 5.15
CA GLU A 612 -15.56 -22.00 4.83
C GLU A 612 -16.51 -21.16 3.96
N SER A 613 -16.18 -19.89 3.65
CA SER A 613 -17.02 -19.02 2.83
C SER A 613 -16.81 -19.18 1.32
N SER A 614 -15.94 -20.10 0.87
CA SER A 614 -15.78 -20.38 -0.56
C SER A 614 -16.87 -21.37 -0.98
N PRO A 615 -17.80 -21.02 -1.90
CA PRO A 615 -18.69 -22.04 -2.45
C PRO A 615 -17.83 -23.14 -3.09
N PRO A 616 -18.21 -24.43 -2.96
CA PRO A 616 -17.44 -25.52 -3.56
C PRO A 616 -17.33 -25.23 -5.06
N SER A 617 -16.11 -25.35 -5.58
CA SER A 617 -15.83 -25.28 -7.01
C SER A 617 -16.70 -26.31 -7.73
N THR A 618 -17.75 -25.84 -8.42
CA THR A 618 -18.52 -26.64 -9.38
C THR A 618 -17.86 -26.59 -10.75
#